data_AF-A0A480AAF4-F1
#
_entry.id   AF-A0A480AAF4-F1
#
_cell.length_a   1.000
_cell.length_b   1.000
_cell.length_c   1.000
_cell.angle_alpha   90.00
_cell.angle_beta   90.00
_cell.angle_gamma   90.00
#
_symmetry.space_group_name_H-M   'P 1'
#
loop_
_entity.id
_entity.type
_entity.pdbx_description
1 polymer ?
#
loop_
_entity_poly.entity_id
_entity_poly.type
_entity_poly.pdbx_seq_one_letter_code
_entity_poly.pdbx_strand_id
1 'polypeptide(L)'
;MIKYEQGDKETAIKQWQKAMKIDNKSAEPILALAVALYTKGEQQQAYQLAETALKLDKNFADTNFLKKNLWGDKIIADTQKLLSTPKMKTLLSQLR
;
A
#
# COMPACT_ATOMS: atom_id res chain seq x y z
N MET A 1 3.41 -5.24 -9.35
CA MET A 1 1.99 -5.55 -9.11
C MET A 1 1.53 -6.89 -9.67
N ILE A 2 1.95 -7.29 -10.89
CA ILE A 2 1.40 -8.47 -11.60
C ILE A 2 1.32 -9.74 -10.74
N LYS A 3 2.34 -10.06 -9.93
CA LYS A 3 2.31 -11.25 -9.05
C LYS A 3 1.19 -11.19 -8.01
N TYR A 4 0.95 -10.02 -7.43
CA TYR A 4 -0.17 -9.78 -6.52
C TYR A 4 -1.51 -9.98 -7.23
N GLU A 5 -1.64 -9.46 -8.45
CA GLU A 5 -2.84 -9.62 -9.27
C GLU A 5 -3.10 -11.08 -9.64
N GLN A 6 -2.05 -11.90 -9.78
CA GLN A 6 -2.14 -13.34 -9.98
C GLN A 6 -2.48 -14.13 -8.70
N GLY A 7 -2.55 -13.47 -7.54
CA GLY A 7 -2.76 -14.10 -6.23
C GLY A 7 -1.47 -14.58 -5.55
N ASP A 8 -0.32 -14.48 -6.21
CA ASP A 8 1.00 -14.76 -5.64
C ASP A 8 1.49 -13.55 -4.81
N LYS A 9 0.81 -13.35 -3.67
CA LYS A 9 1.07 -12.24 -2.75
C LYS A 9 2.45 -12.37 -2.10
N GLU A 10 2.95 -13.58 -1.87
CA GLU A 10 4.26 -13.80 -1.24
C GLU A 10 5.42 -13.35 -2.14
N THR A 11 5.38 -13.70 -3.43
CA THR A 11 6.39 -13.22 -4.38
C THR A 11 6.33 -11.71 -4.53
N ALA A 12 5.13 -11.13 -4.57
CA ALA A 12 4.96 -9.68 -4.61
C ALA A 12 5.59 -8.99 -3.39
N ILE A 13 5.34 -9.50 -2.17
CA ILE A 13 5.97 -9.03 -0.93
C ILE A 13 7.49 -9.05 -1.04
N LYS A 14 8.08 -10.19 -1.46
CA LYS A 14 9.53 -10.31 -1.62
C LYS A 14 10.10 -9.29 -2.62
N GLN A 15 9.37 -9.01 -3.70
CA GLN A 15 9.77 -8.01 -4.69
C GLN A 15 9.75 -6.59 -4.12
N TRP A 16 8.68 -6.20 -3.42
CA TRP A 16 8.61 -4.86 -2.81
C TRP A 16 9.61 -4.67 -1.67
N GLN A 17 9.84 -5.70 -0.85
CA GLN A 17 10.90 -5.67 0.16
C GLN A 17 12.30 -5.46 -0.47
N LYS A 18 12.56 -6.08 -1.63
CA LYS A 18 13.81 -5.82 -2.37
C LYS A 18 13.85 -4.41 -2.93
N ALA A 19 12.75 -3.92 -3.52
CA ALA A 19 12.67 -2.55 -4.03
C ALA A 19 12.95 -1.51 -2.93
N MET A 20 12.37 -1.68 -1.75
CA MET A 20 12.59 -0.81 -0.58
C MET A 20 14.04 -0.81 -0.07
N LYS A 21 14.80 -1.87 -0.32
CA LYS A 21 16.24 -1.93 0.02
C LYS A 21 17.11 -1.14 -0.97
N ILE A 22 16.64 -0.98 -2.20
CA ILE A 22 17.34 -0.25 -3.26
C ILE A 22 17.00 1.24 -3.17
N ASP A 23 15.71 1.56 -3.04
CA ASP A 23 15.21 2.91 -2.81
C ASP A 23 14.24 2.91 -1.62
N ASN A 24 14.69 3.54 -0.53
CA ASN A 24 13.93 3.60 0.71
C ASN A 24 12.96 4.79 0.79
N LYS A 25 12.83 5.60 -0.27
CA LYS A 25 12.03 6.84 -0.25
C LYS A 25 10.78 6.80 -1.15
N SER A 26 10.53 5.71 -1.87
CA SER A 26 9.33 5.59 -2.70
C SER A 26 8.11 5.13 -1.90
N ALA A 27 7.03 5.90 -1.95
CA ALA A 27 5.77 5.57 -1.28
C ALA A 27 5.09 4.31 -1.87
N GLU A 28 5.28 4.04 -3.17
CA GLU A 28 4.60 2.96 -3.88
C GLU A 28 4.90 1.56 -3.31
N PRO A 29 6.16 1.08 -3.24
CA PRO A 29 6.45 -0.26 -2.72
C PRO A 29 6.13 -0.38 -1.22
N ILE A 30 6.20 0.72 -0.47
CA ILE A 30 5.85 0.77 0.95
C ILE A 30 4.33 0.55 1.11
N LEU A 31 3.50 1.26 0.36
CA LEU A 31 2.06 1.08 0.41
C LEU A 31 1.65 -0.30 -0.10
N ALA A 32 2.25 -0.77 -1.20
CA ALA A 32 1.94 -2.09 -1.75
C ALA A 32 2.25 -3.22 -0.75
N LEU A 33 3.38 -3.11 -0.03
CA LEU A 33 3.71 -4.02 1.06
C LEU A 33 2.71 -3.91 2.22
N ALA A 34 2.34 -2.69 2.62
CA ALA A 34 1.34 -2.47 3.66
C ALA A 34 0.01 -3.17 3.35
N VAL A 35 -0.47 -3.04 2.11
CA VAL A 35 -1.71 -3.65 1.63
C VAL A 35 -1.62 -5.18 1.65
N ALA A 36 -0.50 -5.74 1.21
CA ALA A 36 -0.28 -7.17 1.27
C ALA A 36 -0.30 -7.72 2.70
N LEU A 37 0.40 -7.07 3.62
CA LEU A 37 0.42 -7.45 5.04
C LEU A 37 -0.96 -7.30 5.68
N TYR A 38 -1.71 -6.25 5.34
CA TYR A 38 -3.09 -6.08 5.80
C TYR A 38 -3.95 -7.28 5.39
N THR A 39 -3.84 -7.73 4.13
CA THR A 39 -4.61 -8.88 3.64
C THR A 39 -4.17 -10.22 4.24
N LYS A 40 -2.99 -10.30 4.85
CA LYS A 40 -2.52 -11.46 5.61
C LYS A 40 -2.95 -11.43 7.09
N GLY A 41 -3.61 -10.36 7.53
CA GLY A 41 -3.99 -10.16 8.93
C GLY A 41 -2.90 -9.52 9.80
N GLU A 42 -1.75 -9.15 9.22
CA GLU A 42 -0.63 -8.50 9.91
C GLU A 42 -0.91 -6.98 10.05
N GLN A 43 -2.04 -6.63 10.65
CA GLN A 43 -2.63 -5.30 10.59
C GLN A 43 -1.76 -4.21 11.23
N GLN A 44 -1.11 -4.50 12.37
CA GLN A 44 -0.30 -3.50 13.07
C GLN A 44 0.85 -2.98 12.19
N GLN A 45 1.59 -3.90 11.56
CA GLN A 45 2.68 -3.55 10.65
C GLN A 45 2.16 -2.89 9.37
N ALA A 46 1.03 -3.38 8.84
CA ALA A 46 0.39 -2.76 7.69
C ALA A 46 0.04 -1.28 7.93
N TYR A 47 -0.53 -0.95 9.09
CA TYR A 47 -0.86 0.45 9.41
C TYR A 47 0.39 1.34 9.49
N GLN A 48 1.47 0.85 10.10
CA GLN A 48 2.73 1.62 10.20
C GLN A 48 3.31 1.93 8.81
N LEU A 49 3.33 0.93 7.92
CA LEU A 49 3.83 1.11 6.56
C LEU A 49 2.91 2.00 5.72
N ALA A 50 1.59 1.82 5.80
CA ALA A 50 0.64 2.66 5.09
C ALA A 50 0.74 4.13 5.55
N GLU A 51 0.89 4.35 6.86
CA GLU A 51 1.12 5.70 7.40
C GLU A 51 2.40 6.31 6.85
N THR A 52 3.49 5.54 6.79
CA THR A 52 4.77 5.99 6.23
C THR A 52 4.62 6.35 4.75
N ALA A 53 4.00 5.49 3.96
CA ALA A 53 3.79 5.74 2.54
C ALA A 53 2.96 6.99 2.27
N LEU A 54 1.86 7.19 3.01
CA LEU A 54 0.97 8.35 2.84
C LEU A 54 1.58 9.66 3.33
N LYS A 55 2.49 9.62 4.30
CA LYS A 55 3.29 10.78 4.70
C LYS A 55 4.35 11.15 3.65
N LEU A 56 4.87 10.16 2.92
CA LEU A 56 5.80 10.39 1.81
C LEU A 56 5.08 10.97 0.59
N ASP A 57 3.94 10.38 0.21
CA ASP A 57 3.09 10.90 -0.85
C ASP A 57 1.62 10.56 -0.58
N LYS A 58 0.86 11.61 -0.24
CA LYS A 58 -0.58 11.48 0.06
C LYS A 58 -1.43 11.13 -1.16
N ASN A 59 -0.94 11.31 -2.38
CA ASN A 59 -1.69 10.99 -3.60
C ASN A 59 -1.98 9.49 -3.71
N PHE A 60 -1.19 8.64 -3.05
CA PHE A 60 -1.45 7.21 -2.98
C PHE A 60 -2.73 6.84 -2.18
N ALA A 61 -3.39 7.82 -1.54
CA ALA A 61 -4.75 7.64 -1.02
C ALA A 61 -5.83 7.73 -2.12
N ASP A 62 -5.52 8.32 -3.27
CA ASP A 62 -6.45 8.51 -4.38
C ASP A 62 -6.40 7.33 -5.35
N THR A 63 -7.54 6.67 -5.53
CA THR A 63 -7.68 5.56 -6.48
C THR A 63 -7.34 5.94 -7.92
N ASN A 64 -7.65 7.17 -8.35
CA ASN A 64 -7.30 7.62 -9.70
C ASN A 64 -5.79 7.74 -9.88
N PHE A 65 -5.08 8.19 -8.84
CA PHE A 65 -3.62 8.24 -8.84
C PHE A 65 -3.03 6.82 -8.88
N LEU A 66 -3.57 5.87 -8.10
CA LEU A 66 -3.13 4.47 -8.16
C LEU A 66 -3.28 3.89 -9.58
N LYS A 67 -4.43 4.11 -10.23
CA LYS A 67 -4.67 3.67 -11.61
C LYS A 67 -3.70 4.28 -12.62
N LYS A 68 -3.43 5.60 -12.51
CA LYS A 68 -2.44 6.29 -13.35
C LYS A 68 -1.02 5.72 -13.17
N ASN A 69 -0.71 5.25 -11.97
CA ASN A 69 0.56 4.56 -11.65
C ASN A 69 0.48 3.05 -11.88
N LEU A 70 -0.44 2.57 -12.72
CA LEU A 70 -0.52 1.17 -13.16
C LEU A 70 -0.74 0.16 -12.02
N TRP A 71 -1.38 0.58 -10.93
CA TRP A 71 -1.85 -0.35 -9.91
C TRP A 71 -2.95 -1.24 -10.49
N GLY A 72 -2.91 -2.53 -10.16
CA GLY A 72 -3.93 -3.48 -10.59
C GLY A 72 -5.21 -3.40 -9.75
N ASP A 73 -6.31 -3.89 -10.30
CA ASP A 73 -7.63 -3.76 -9.67
C ASP A 73 -7.71 -4.46 -8.31
N LYS A 74 -7.06 -5.63 -8.13
CA LYS A 74 -7.11 -6.35 -6.84
C LYS A 74 -6.39 -5.57 -5.76
N ILE A 75 -5.17 -5.12 -6.03
CA ILE A 75 -4.43 -4.35 -5.02
C ILE A 75 -5.10 -2.99 -4.77
N ILE A 76 -5.69 -2.33 -5.77
CA ILE A 76 -6.50 -1.11 -5.55
C ILE A 76 -7.65 -1.39 -4.59
N ALA A 77 -8.42 -2.47 -4.81
CA ALA A 77 -9.53 -2.83 -3.94
C ALA A 77 -9.07 -3.13 -2.51
N ASP A 78 -7.95 -3.85 -2.35
CA ASP A 78 -7.39 -4.15 -1.03
C ASP A 78 -6.80 -2.88 -0.36
N THR A 79 -6.24 -1.94 -1.13
CA THR A 79 -5.85 -0.61 -0.65
C THR A 79 -7.05 0.14 -0.10
N GLN A 80 -8.16 0.18 -0.84
CA GLN A 80 -9.38 0.87 -0.41
C GLN A 80 -9.91 0.29 0.91
N LYS A 81 -9.86 -1.04 1.10
CA LYS A 81 -10.24 -1.68 2.37
C LYS A 81 -9.36 -1.19 3.52
N LEU A 82 -8.03 -1.20 3.35
CA LEU A 82 -7.08 -0.70 4.35
C LEU A 82 -7.34 0.77 4.68
N LEU A 83 -7.46 1.63 3.67
CA LEU A 83 -7.68 3.07 3.83
C LEU A 83 -9.05 3.42 4.42
N SER A 84 -10.04 2.53 4.28
CA SER A 84 -11.38 2.71 4.83
C SER A 84 -11.48 2.42 6.33
N THR A 85 -10.44 1.85 6.94
CA THR A 85 -10.39 1.59 8.38
C THR A 85 -10.45 2.89 9.19
N PRO A 86 -11.01 2.88 10.42
CA PRO A 86 -11.08 4.09 11.24
C PRO A 86 -9.72 4.75 11.46
N LYS A 87 -8.67 3.95 11.70
CA LYS A 87 -7.31 4.44 11.90
C LYS A 87 -6.78 5.20 10.68
N MET A 88 -6.96 4.65 9.48
CA MET A 88 -6.48 5.29 8.26
C MET A 88 -7.31 6.51 7.88
N LYS A 89 -8.64 6.47 8.07
CA LYS A 89 -9.50 7.65 7.89
C LYS A 89 -9.08 8.82 8.79
N THR A 90 -8.78 8.55 10.06
CA THR A 90 -8.26 9.57 10.98
C THR A 90 -6.95 10.14 10.48
N LEU A 91 -5.98 9.31 10.09
CA LEU A 91 -4.71 9.77 9.54
C LEU A 91 -4.92 10.66 8.29
N LEU A 92 -5.72 10.22 7.33
CA LEU A 92 -5.99 10.98 6.09
C LEU A 92 -6.63 12.34 6.37
N SER A 93 -7.45 12.46 7.43
CA SER A 93 -8.02 13.75 7.83
C SER A 93 -6.99 14.73 8.39
N GLN A 94 -5.87 14.22 8.93
CA GLN A 94 -4.76 15.00 9.49
C GLN A 94 -3.72 15.39 8.44
N LEU A 95 -3.63 14.65 7.32
CA LEU A 95 -2.74 14.92 6.19
C LEU A 95 -3.27 15.98 5.21
N ARG A 96 -4.38 16.66 5.56
CA ARG A 96 -5.06 17.64 4.71
C ARG A 96 -4.14 18.80 4.34
#